data_AF-A0A503WVH9-F1
#
_entry.id   AF-A0A503WVH9-F1
#
_cell.length_a   1.000
_cell.length_b   1.000
_cell.length_c   1.000
_cell.angle_alpha   90.00
_cell.angle_beta   90.00
_cell.angle_gamma   90.00
#
_symmetry.space_group_name_H-M   'P 1'
#
loop_
_entity.id
_entity.type
_entity.pdbx_description
1 polymer ?
#
loop_
_entity_poly.entity_id
_entity_poly.type
_entity_poly.pdbx_seq_one_letter_code
_entity_poly.pdbx_strand_id
1 'polypeptide(L)'
;MAADKESTMRRVYVLPTELVDRITSFQADMKLQSEVEAARRLLDEALKQRDDAEAITRRFLERLKDTRMMSDIAKDVLVGHPLINQIKINASSISFGMTTGDQVTVFQDGTASMQDRHKQSFNINSEGQLIRDDIPF
;
A
#
# COMPACT_ATOMS: atom_id res chain seq x y z
N MET A 1 21.66 -15.28 13.77
CA MET A 1 20.64 -16.32 13.54
C MET A 1 19.32 -15.86 14.18
N ALA A 2 18.20 -16.07 13.48
CA ALA A 2 16.82 -16.11 13.97
C ALA A 2 16.15 -14.80 14.47
N ALA A 3 15.54 -14.05 13.54
CA ALA A 3 14.46 -13.10 13.85
C ALA A 3 13.69 -12.75 12.55
N ASP A 4 12.95 -13.71 11.96
CA ASP A 4 11.93 -13.38 10.92
C ASP A 4 10.94 -14.54 10.62
N LYS A 5 10.71 -15.46 11.56
CA LYS A 5 9.89 -16.66 11.31
C LYS A 5 8.49 -16.64 11.93
N GLU A 6 8.04 -15.52 12.49
CA GLU A 6 6.88 -15.50 13.38
C GLU A 6 5.53 -15.08 12.77
N SER A 7 5.36 -15.00 11.44
CA SER A 7 4.01 -14.72 10.88
C SER A 7 3.71 -15.35 9.52
N THR A 8 4.25 -16.53 9.21
CA THR A 8 3.87 -17.26 7.99
C THR A 8 2.86 -18.37 8.28
N MET A 9 1.59 -18.15 7.90
CA MET A 9 0.56 -19.19 7.93
C MET A 9 0.53 -19.95 6.59
N ARG A 10 0.63 -21.28 6.63
CA ARG A 10 0.47 -22.14 5.45
C ARG A 10 -1.01 -22.43 5.22
N ARG A 11 -1.55 -21.96 4.10
CA ARG A 11 -2.88 -22.34 3.59
C ARG A 11 -2.72 -23.05 2.25
N VAL A 12 -3.46 -24.14 2.06
CA VAL A 12 -3.48 -24.91 0.81
C VAL A 12 -4.76 -24.53 0.07
N TYR A 13 -4.60 -23.98 -1.13
CA TYR A 13 -5.71 -23.58 -1.99
C TYR A 13 -5.73 -24.47 -3.23
N VAL A 14 -6.93 -24.88 -3.65
CA VAL A 14 -7.12 -25.53 -4.94
C VAL A 14 -7.37 -24.42 -5.96
N LEU A 15 -6.51 -24.31 -6.96
CA LEU A 15 -6.57 -23.30 -8.00
C LEU A 15 -6.99 -23.94 -9.33
N PRO A 16 -7.76 -23.24 -10.19
CA PRO A 16 -7.98 -23.63 -11.57
C PRO A 16 -6.67 -23.83 -12.31
N THR A 17 -6.63 -24.81 -13.23
CA THR A 17 -5.43 -25.14 -14.03
C THR A 17 -4.90 -23.93 -14.79
N GLU A 18 -5.80 -23.07 -15.32
CA GLU A 18 -5.40 -21.84 -16.03
C GLU A 18 -4.59 -20.87 -15.16
N LEU A 19 -4.86 -20.78 -13.85
CA LEU A 19 -4.07 -19.94 -12.94
C LEU A 19 -2.71 -20.56 -12.64
N VAL A 20 -2.64 -21.89 -12.55
CA VAL A 20 -1.37 -22.60 -12.37
C VAL A 20 -0.47 -22.35 -13.58
N ASP A 21 -0.99 -22.50 -14.80
CA ASP A 21 -0.22 -22.25 -16.03
C ASP A 21 0.31 -20.81 -16.10
N ARG A 22 -0.47 -19.82 -15.67
CA ARG A 22 -0.03 -18.41 -15.59
C ARG A 22 1.07 -18.22 -14.55
N ILE A 23 0.98 -18.87 -13.39
CA ILE A 23 2.01 -18.80 -12.33
C ILE A 23 3.31 -19.44 -12.82
N THR A 24 3.24 -20.60 -13.48
CA THR A 24 4.40 -21.30 -14.01
C THR A 24 5.06 -20.50 -15.14
N SER A 25 4.27 -19.84 -15.99
CA SER A 25 4.78 -18.92 -17.02
C SER A 25 5.52 -17.73 -16.39
N PHE A 26 4.92 -17.09 -15.39
CA PHE A 26 5.55 -15.99 -14.64
C PHE A 26 6.83 -16.43 -13.92
N GLN A 27 6.85 -17.65 -13.37
CA GLN A 27 8.06 -18.23 -12.76
C GLN A 27 9.19 -18.34 -13.78
N ALA A 28 8.89 -18.82 -14.99
CA ALA A 28 9.86 -18.98 -16.07
C ALA A 28 10.40 -17.62 -16.55
N ASP A 29 9.52 -16.63 -16.73
CA ASP A 29 9.90 -15.26 -17.12
C ASP A 29 10.78 -14.57 -16.07
N MET A 30 10.44 -14.70 -14.79
CA MET A 30 11.15 -14.07 -13.67
C MET A 30 12.34 -14.90 -13.14
N LYS A 31 12.58 -16.10 -13.71
CA LYS A 31 13.62 -17.07 -13.27
C LYS A 31 13.59 -17.35 -11.77
N LEU A 32 12.39 -17.54 -11.22
CA LEU A 32 12.20 -17.78 -9.78
C LEU A 32 12.43 -19.26 -9.43
N GLN A 33 13.00 -19.51 -8.24
CA GLN A 33 13.40 -20.86 -7.81
C GLN A 33 12.22 -21.78 -7.48
N SER A 34 11.04 -21.22 -7.20
CA SER A 34 9.86 -22.00 -6.82
C SER A 34 8.58 -21.34 -7.30
N GLU A 35 7.62 -22.18 -7.73
CA GLU A 35 6.24 -21.76 -7.99
C GLU A 35 5.61 -21.08 -6.77
N VAL A 36 5.98 -21.50 -5.54
CA VAL A 36 5.48 -20.88 -4.31
C VAL A 36 5.98 -19.45 -4.18
N GLU A 37 7.21 -19.17 -4.61
CA GLU A 37 7.76 -17.81 -4.59
C GLU A 37 7.12 -16.93 -5.67
N ALA A 38 6.89 -17.50 -6.86
CA ALA A 38 6.18 -16.86 -7.97
C ALA A 38 4.74 -16.51 -7.56
N ALA A 39 4.01 -17.48 -7.00
CA ALA A 39 2.66 -17.28 -6.48
C ALA A 39 2.62 -16.23 -5.38
N ARG A 40 3.59 -16.25 -4.45
CA ARG A 40 3.68 -15.22 -3.39
C ARG A 40 3.90 -13.83 -3.96
N ARG A 41 4.80 -13.66 -4.93
CA ARG A 41 5.04 -12.35 -5.56
C ARG A 41 3.84 -11.87 -6.36
N LEU A 42 3.22 -12.75 -7.15
CA LEU A 42 2.01 -12.42 -7.90
C LEU A 42 0.84 -12.06 -6.97
N LEU A 43 0.65 -12.79 -5.88
CA LEU A 43 -0.35 -12.46 -4.87
C LEU A 43 -0.01 -11.14 -4.18
N ASP A 44 1.24 -10.90 -3.83
CA ASP A 44 1.67 -9.64 -3.20
C ASP A 44 1.49 -8.45 -4.15
N GLU A 45 1.83 -8.59 -5.44
CA GLU A 45 1.56 -7.57 -6.47
C GLU A 45 0.08 -7.37 -6.73
N ALA A 46 -0.70 -8.45 -6.87
CA ALA A 46 -2.15 -8.36 -7.09
C ALA A 46 -2.88 -7.77 -5.87
N LEU A 47 -2.41 -8.06 -4.66
CA LEU A 47 -2.91 -7.45 -3.43
C LEU A 47 -2.50 -5.97 -3.33
N LYS A 48 -1.27 -5.61 -3.71
CA LYS A 48 -0.84 -4.20 -3.83
C LYS A 48 -1.61 -3.42 -4.89
N GLN A 49 -2.04 -4.07 -5.97
CA GLN A 49 -2.94 -3.47 -6.96
C GLN A 49 -4.37 -3.29 -6.44
N ARG A 50 -4.72 -3.95 -5.34
CA ARG A 50 -6.01 -3.86 -4.67
C ARG A 50 -5.92 -3.06 -3.37
N ASP A 51 -4.75 -2.56 -2.99
CA ASP A 51 -4.60 -1.66 -1.86
C ASP A 51 -5.28 -0.33 -2.21
N ASP A 52 -6.28 0.03 -1.40
CA ASP A 52 -6.94 1.32 -1.49
C ASP A 52 -6.04 2.43 -0.94
N ALA A 53 -6.31 3.67 -1.34
CA ALA A 53 -5.63 4.87 -0.85
C ALA A 53 -5.55 4.92 0.70
N GLU A 54 -6.60 4.44 1.37
CA GLU A 54 -6.66 4.31 2.82
C GLU A 54 -5.62 3.34 3.37
N ALA A 55 -5.43 2.17 2.75
CA ALA A 55 -4.47 1.16 3.20
C ALA A 55 -3.02 1.66 3.09
N ILE A 56 -2.70 2.34 1.98
CA ILE A 56 -1.39 2.98 1.77
C ILE A 56 -1.17 4.08 2.82
N THR A 57 -2.20 4.90 3.06
CA THR A 57 -2.13 5.99 4.06
C THR A 57 -1.95 5.43 5.46
N ARG A 58 -2.66 4.36 5.83
CA ARG A 58 -2.52 3.72 7.14
C ARG A 58 -1.10 3.17 7.36
N ARG A 59 -0.54 2.46 6.38
CA ARG A 59 0.85 1.98 6.44
C ARG A 59 1.84 3.14 6.58
N PHE A 60 1.60 4.24 5.87
CA PHE A 60 2.42 5.44 5.97
C PHE A 60 2.36 6.04 7.40
N LEU A 61 1.16 6.16 7.98
CA LEU A 61 0.96 6.67 9.33
C LEU A 61 1.52 5.76 10.42
N GLU A 62 1.43 4.44 10.27
CA GLU A 62 2.07 3.49 11.18
C GLU A 62 3.58 3.66 11.19
N ARG A 63 4.21 3.74 10.00
CA ARG A 63 5.67 3.97 9.89
C ARG A 63 6.10 5.34 10.38
N LEU A 64 5.21 6.34 10.34
CA LEU A 64 5.43 7.67 10.91
C LEU A 64 5.53 7.65 12.44
N LYS A 65 4.86 6.71 13.12
CA LYS A 65 4.99 6.54 14.58
C LYS A 65 6.38 6.04 14.97
N ASP A 66 6.95 5.16 14.15
CA ASP A 66 8.28 4.56 14.40
C ASP A 66 9.44 5.47 13.95
N THR A 67 9.27 6.22 12.86
CA THR A 67 10.34 7.02 12.26
C THR A 67 9.92 8.49 12.13
N ARG A 68 10.70 9.42 12.71
CA ARG A 68 10.38 10.86 12.67
C ARG A 68 10.62 11.54 11.32
N MET A 69 11.31 10.91 10.38
CA MET A 69 11.63 11.50 9.08
C MET A 69 10.65 11.05 8.00
N MET A 70 9.77 11.96 7.59
CA MET A 70 8.74 11.71 6.57
C MET A 70 9.33 11.32 5.21
N SER A 71 10.48 11.89 4.85
CA SER A 71 11.14 11.64 3.56
C SER A 71 11.59 10.18 3.42
N ASP A 72 12.06 9.56 4.50
CA ASP A 72 12.49 8.16 4.48
C ASP A 72 11.29 7.22 4.35
N ILE A 73 10.18 7.55 5.02
CA ILE A 73 8.93 6.79 4.93
C ILE A 73 8.34 6.89 3.52
N ALA A 74 8.36 8.08 2.91
CA ALA A 74 7.93 8.24 1.52
C ALA A 74 8.76 7.38 0.57
N LYS A 75 10.06 7.26 0.80
CA LYS A 75 10.93 6.40 0.02
C LYS A 75 10.63 4.91 0.23
N ASP A 76 10.29 4.49 1.44
CA ASP A 76 10.02 3.08 1.76
C ASP A 76 8.62 2.62 1.31
N VAL A 77 7.61 3.49 1.47
CA VAL A 77 6.18 3.16 1.28
C VAL A 77 5.66 3.59 -0.09
N LEU A 78 6.06 4.77 -0.56
CA LEU A 78 5.48 5.37 -1.78
C LEU A 78 6.32 5.11 -3.03
N VAL A 79 7.65 5.11 -2.91
CA VAL A 79 8.54 4.90 -4.06
C VAL A 79 8.52 3.42 -4.46
N GLY A 80 7.99 3.14 -5.65
CA GLY A 80 7.84 1.78 -6.19
C GLY A 80 6.43 1.18 -6.07
N HIS A 81 5.47 1.93 -5.51
CA HIS A 81 4.08 1.48 -5.47
C HIS A 81 3.43 1.60 -6.86
N PRO A 82 2.85 0.54 -7.44
CA PRO A 82 2.30 0.55 -8.80
C PRO A 82 1.09 1.48 -8.96
N LEU A 83 0.40 1.77 -7.86
CA LEU A 83 -0.76 2.67 -7.84
C LEU A 83 -0.40 4.14 -7.62
N ILE A 84 0.87 4.52 -7.46
CA ILE A 84 1.27 5.91 -7.24
C ILE A 84 1.76 6.53 -8.54
N ASN A 85 1.18 7.68 -8.91
CA ASN A 85 1.55 8.41 -10.12
C ASN A 85 2.41 9.65 -9.83
N GLN A 86 2.31 10.23 -8.63
CA GLN A 86 2.97 11.47 -8.28
C GLN A 86 3.26 11.51 -6.78
N ILE A 87 4.43 12.04 -6.42
CA ILE A 87 4.79 12.32 -5.03
C ILE A 87 5.29 13.77 -4.98
N LYS A 88 4.78 14.55 -4.03
CA LYS A 88 5.20 15.92 -3.71
C LYS A 88 5.59 15.96 -2.25
N ILE A 89 6.86 16.22 -1.98
CA ILE A 89 7.40 16.34 -0.64
C ILE A 89 7.53 17.83 -0.33
N ASN A 90 6.83 18.31 0.69
CA ASN A 90 6.94 19.66 1.23
C ASN A 90 7.62 19.62 2.61
N ALA A 91 7.95 20.78 3.16
CA ALA A 91 8.64 20.89 4.45
C ALA A 91 7.86 20.30 5.64
N SER A 92 6.52 20.34 5.59
CA SER A 92 5.63 19.91 6.68
C SER A 92 4.55 18.90 6.25
N SER A 93 4.56 18.49 4.99
CA SER A 93 3.59 17.54 4.44
C SER A 93 4.14 16.76 3.27
N ILE A 94 3.64 15.54 3.08
CA ILE A 94 3.90 14.73 1.89
C ILE A 94 2.58 14.46 1.22
N SER A 95 2.45 14.85 -0.04
CA SER A 95 1.29 14.54 -0.87
C SER A 95 1.64 13.51 -1.92
N PHE A 96 0.79 12.52 -2.14
CA PHE A 96 0.93 11.57 -3.23
C PHE A 96 -0.39 11.40 -3.97
N GLY A 97 -0.28 11.28 -5.30
CA GLY A 97 -1.39 11.00 -6.20
C GLY A 97 -1.37 9.53 -6.59
N MET A 98 -2.55 8.94 -6.69
CA MET A 98 -2.76 7.59 -7.16
C MET A 98 -3.23 7.55 -8.61
N THR A 99 -2.95 6.45 -9.29
CA THR A 99 -3.38 6.20 -10.68
C THR A 99 -4.90 6.15 -10.83
N THR A 100 -5.63 5.86 -9.75
CA THR A 100 -7.09 5.91 -9.65
C THR A 100 -7.67 7.33 -9.69
N GLY A 101 -6.83 8.35 -9.50
CA GLY A 101 -7.24 9.76 -9.39
C GLY A 101 -7.33 10.27 -7.95
N ASP A 102 -7.09 9.40 -6.97
CA ASP A 102 -7.10 9.77 -5.55
C ASP A 102 -5.84 10.54 -5.19
N GLN A 103 -5.97 11.51 -4.28
CA GLN A 103 -4.85 12.32 -3.82
C GLN A 103 -4.83 12.35 -2.30
N VAL A 104 -3.72 11.94 -1.71
CA VAL A 104 -3.52 11.92 -0.27
C VAL A 104 -2.47 12.96 0.11
N THR A 105 -2.70 13.68 1.20
CA THR A 105 -1.75 14.58 1.84
C THR A 105 -1.59 14.17 3.30
N VAL A 106 -0.40 13.71 3.67
CA VAL A 106 -0.03 13.39 5.05
C VAL A 106 0.73 14.55 5.66
N PHE A 107 0.35 14.93 6.89
CA PHE A 107 0.95 16.02 7.66
C PHE A 107 1.84 15.50 8.78
N GLN A 108 2.79 16.32 9.23
CA GLN A 108 3.79 15.94 10.24
C GLN A 108 3.18 15.65 11.63
N ASP A 109 1.99 16.14 11.90
CA ASP A 109 1.21 15.85 13.10
C ASP A 109 0.62 14.43 13.11
N GLY A 110 0.79 13.68 12.01
CA GLY A 110 0.23 12.35 11.82
C GLY A 110 -1.22 12.35 11.35
N THR A 111 -1.79 13.51 10.99
CA THR A 111 -3.07 13.54 10.27
C THR A 111 -2.82 13.35 8.78
N ALA A 112 -3.83 12.85 8.07
CA ALA A 112 -3.81 12.82 6.61
C ALA A 112 -5.15 13.31 6.06
N SER A 113 -5.13 13.92 4.89
CA SER A 113 -6.33 14.28 4.13
C SER A 113 -6.29 13.52 2.83
N MET A 114 -7.39 12.84 2.50
CA MET A 114 -7.55 12.06 1.28
C MET A 114 -8.65 12.70 0.44
N GLN A 115 -8.38 12.91 -0.83
CA GLN A 115 -9.35 13.35 -1.81
C GLN A 115 -9.56 12.23 -2.82
N ASP A 116 -10.79 11.72 -2.92
CA ASP A 116 -11.17 10.70 -3.91
C ASP A 116 -11.31 11.34 -5.30
N ARG A 117 -11.33 10.54 -6.36
CA ARG A 117 -11.58 10.93 -7.77
C ARG A 117 -12.84 11.77 -7.97
N HIS A 118 -13.80 11.69 -7.05
CA HIS A 118 -15.02 12.51 -7.02
C HIS A 118 -14.83 13.88 -6.34
N LYS A 119 -13.59 14.25 -5.99
CA LYS A 119 -13.22 15.45 -5.22
C LYS A 119 -13.83 15.49 -3.81
N GLN A 120 -14.29 14.35 -3.30
CA GLN A 120 -14.72 14.24 -1.92
C GLN A 120 -13.47 14.16 -1.05
N SER A 121 -13.39 15.07 -0.09
CA SER A 121 -12.28 15.13 0.87
C SER A 121 -12.68 14.42 2.15
N PHE A 122 -11.81 13.54 2.61
CA PHE A 122 -11.92 12.78 3.84
C PHE A 122 -10.70 13.08 4.70
N ASN A 123 -10.89 13.25 6.00
CA ASN A 123 -9.78 13.38 6.93
C ASN A 123 -9.49 12.02 7.56
N ILE A 124 -8.23 11.72 7.76
CA ILE A 124 -7.72 10.51 8.38
C ILE A 124 -6.96 10.96 9.63
N ASN A 125 -7.35 10.43 10.78
CA ASN A 125 -6.68 10.74 12.04
C ASN A 125 -5.32 10.02 12.15
N SER A 126 -4.57 10.31 13.20
CA SER A 126 -3.27 9.68 13.50
C SER A 126 -3.34 8.19 13.84
N GLU A 127 -4.54 7.61 13.87
CA GLU A 127 -4.78 6.19 13.99
C GLU A 127 -5.11 5.51 12.65
N GLY A 128 -5.13 6.26 11.55
CA GLY A 128 -5.43 5.73 10.22
C GLY A 128 -6.92 5.41 10.01
N GLN A 129 -7.80 6.05 10.77
CA GLN A 129 -9.26 5.93 10.62
C GLN A 129 -9.81 7.13 9.85
N LEU A 130 -10.68 6.87 8.87
CA LEU A 130 -11.43 7.91 8.19
C LEU A 130 -12.42 8.58 9.16
N ILE A 131 -12.27 9.88 9.33
CA ILE A 131 -13.29 10.78 9.86
C ILE A 131 -14.14 11.21 8.66
N ARG A 132 -15.30 10.58 8.49
CA ARG A 132 -16.36 11.14 7.67
C ARG A 132 -17.04 12.20 8.52
N ASP A 133 -16.92 13.47 8.14
CA ASP A 133 -17.83 14.50 8.64
C ASP A 133 -19.24 14.13 8.16
N ASP A 134 -19.94 13.32 8.95
CA ASP A 134 -21.40 13.26 8.92
C ASP A 134 -21.86 14.65 9.38
N ILE A 135 -22.00 15.58 8.44
CA ILE A 135 -22.71 16.83 8.68
C ILE A 135 -24.15 16.42 9.01
N PRO A 136 -24.65 16.59 10.24
CA PRO A 136 -26.06 16.37 10.53
C PRO A 136 -26.84 17.40 9.73
N PHE A 137 -27.85 16.94 8.99
CA PHE A 137 -28.81 17.79 8.30
C PHE A 137 -29.47 18.80 9.24
#